data_AF-A0A0J1I5F8-F1
#
_entry.id   AF-A0A0J1I5F8-F1
#
_cell.length_a   1.000
_cell.length_b   1.000
_cell.length_c   1.000
_cell.angle_alpha   90.00
_cell.angle_beta   90.00
_cell.angle_gamma   90.00
#
_symmetry.space_group_name_H-M   'P 1'
#
loop_
_entity.id
_entity.type
_entity.pdbx_description
1 polymer ?
#
loop_
_entity_poly.entity_id
_entity_poly.type
_entity_poly.pdbx_seq_one_letter_code
_entity_poly.pdbx_strand_id
1 'polypeptide(L)'
;MKRLNLVVNNSRFLILPWVRVKNLASKILSLTAKRLPQEWQAIYGYTPVLLETFVDQERYRGTCYKAANWSYVGETKGRGKWDRLNEYKLPVKDIYLYPLRKNFCEILTGSD
;
A
#
# COMPACT_ATOMS: atom_id res chain seq x y z
N MET A 1 -1.76 -0.61 -19.05
CA MET A 1 -2.08 0.24 -17.87
C MET A 1 -1.08 1.39 -17.84
N LYS A 2 -1.46 2.61 -18.23
CA LYS A 2 -0.52 3.70 -18.59
C LYS A 2 -0.03 4.55 -17.40
N ARG A 3 -0.67 4.47 -16.23
CA ARG A 3 -0.46 5.39 -15.09
C ARG A 3 -0.05 4.70 -13.77
N LEU A 4 0.52 3.50 -13.86
CA LEU A 4 0.96 2.73 -12.67
C LEU A 4 2.03 3.45 -11.85
N ASN A 5 2.82 4.33 -12.47
CA ASN A 5 3.79 5.16 -11.77
C ASN A 5 3.16 6.08 -10.72
N LEU A 6 1.86 6.38 -10.80
CA LEU A 6 1.14 7.18 -9.81
C LEU A 6 0.68 6.38 -8.58
N VAL A 7 0.92 5.06 -8.57
CA VAL A 7 0.63 4.17 -7.45
C VAL A 7 1.95 3.81 -6.76
N VAL A 8 2.02 4.02 -5.45
CA VAL A 8 3.23 3.74 -4.66
C VAL A 8 2.99 2.58 -3.71
N ASN A 9 3.88 1.61 -3.75
CA ASN A 9 3.83 0.45 -2.87
C ASN A 9 4.61 0.69 -1.57
N ASN A 10 3.93 0.58 -0.44
CA ASN A 10 4.59 0.48 0.87
C ASN A 10 5.02 -0.97 1.12
N SER A 11 6.18 -1.33 0.55
CA SER A 11 6.67 -2.69 0.47
C SER A 11 7.19 -3.24 1.80
N ARG A 12 7.69 -2.38 2.68
CA ARG A 12 8.24 -2.76 3.98
C ARG A 12 7.93 -1.72 5.04
N PHE A 13 7.15 -2.14 6.03
CA PHE A 13 6.88 -1.36 7.22
C PHE A 13 7.24 -2.20 8.45
N LEU A 14 8.25 -1.76 9.20
CA LEU A 14 8.80 -2.49 10.34
C LEU A 14 8.99 -1.53 11.52
N ILE A 15 8.41 -1.90 12.65
CA ILE A 15 8.76 -1.34 13.96
C ILE A 15 9.50 -2.44 14.72
N LEU A 16 10.68 -2.11 15.25
CA LEU A 16 11.52 -3.08 15.92
C LEU A 16 10.84 -3.57 17.21
N PRO A 17 10.96 -4.86 17.58
CA PRO A 17 10.18 -5.45 18.68
C PRO A 17 10.36 -4.81 20.05
N TRP A 18 11.50 -4.14 20.27
CA TRP A 18 11.79 -3.42 21.52
C TRP A 18 11.14 -2.03 21.59
N VAL A 19 10.62 -1.50 20.47
CA VAL A 19 9.91 -0.22 20.45
C VAL A 19 8.45 -0.45 20.83
N ARG A 20 8.06 -0.03 22.04
CA ARG A 20 6.69 -0.19 22.56
C ARG A 20 6.05 1.17 22.81
N VAL A 21 5.36 1.68 21.81
CA VAL A 21 4.60 2.94 21.90
C VAL A 21 3.19 2.72 21.37
N LYS A 22 2.18 3.08 22.17
CA LYS A 22 0.77 2.92 21.81
C LYS A 22 0.46 3.68 20.52
N ASN A 23 -0.22 3.02 19.57
CA ASN A 23 -0.66 3.58 18.28
C ASN A 23 0.46 4.14 17.38
N LEU A 24 1.73 3.82 17.65
CA LEU A 24 2.86 4.34 16.87
C LEU A 24 2.76 3.98 15.39
N ALA A 25 2.39 2.73 15.10
CA ALA A 25 2.28 2.22 13.74
C ALA A 25 1.31 3.04 12.88
N SER A 26 0.06 3.21 13.34
CA SER A 26 -0.94 3.99 12.60
C SER A 26 -0.58 5.47 12.54
N LYS A 27 0.03 6.02 13.60
CA LYS A 27 0.51 7.41 13.61
C LYS A 27 1.58 7.66 12.56
N ILE A 28 2.58 6.78 12.45
CA ILE A 28 3.62 6.88 11.41
C ILE A 28 2.99 6.80 10.03
N LEU A 29 2.15 5.78 9.77
CA LEU A 29 1.48 5.62 8.48
C LEU A 29 0.68 6.86 8.07
N SER A 30 -0.11 7.44 8.98
CA SER A 30 -0.87 8.66 8.70
C SER A 30 0.00 9.89 8.46
N LEU A 31 1.14 10.02 9.14
CA LEU A 31 2.06 11.15 8.91
C LEU A 31 2.81 10.99 7.58
N THR A 32 3.28 9.78 7.27
CA THR A 32 3.95 9.47 6.01
C THR A 32 3.01 9.75 4.84
N ALA A 33 1.78 9.24 4.87
CA ALA A 33 0.81 9.46 3.79
C ALA A 33 0.50 10.96 3.54
N LYS A 34 0.57 11.81 4.56
CA LYS A 34 0.35 13.26 4.44
C LYS A 34 1.51 14.01 3.78
N ARG A 35 2.75 13.56 3.98
CA ARG A 35 3.97 14.21 3.47
C ARG A 35 4.43 13.66 2.13
N LEU A 36 4.13 12.39 1.88
CA LEU A 36 4.60 11.65 0.73
C LEU A 36 4.33 12.37 -0.60
N PRO A 37 3.13 12.90 -0.91
CA PRO A 37 2.87 13.51 -2.22
C PRO A 37 3.84 14.65 -2.54
N GLN A 38 4.11 15.53 -1.58
CA GLN A 38 4.99 16.68 -1.75
C GLN A 38 6.45 16.26 -1.88
N GLU A 39 6.92 15.36 -1.02
CA GLU A 39 8.30 14.86 -1.07
C GLU A 39 8.55 14.07 -2.38
N TRP A 40 7.58 13.28 -2.82
CA TRP A 40 7.69 12.51 -4.06
C TRP A 40 7.77 13.41 -5.29
N GLN A 41 6.99 14.48 -5.34
CA GLN A 41 7.07 15.48 -6.41
C GLN A 41 8.44 16.15 -6.46
N ALA A 42 9.01 16.49 -5.30
CA ALA A 42 10.31 17.14 -5.23
C ALA A 42 11.45 16.24 -5.71
N ILE A 43 11.39 14.93 -5.43
CA ILE A 43 12.44 13.96 -5.77
C ILE A 43 12.27 13.41 -7.19
N TYR A 44 11.04 13.08 -7.59
CA TYR A 44 10.77 12.31 -8.82
C TYR A 44 10.02 13.11 -9.90
N GLY A 45 9.62 14.35 -9.62
CA GLY A 45 8.96 15.22 -10.60
C GLY A 45 7.49 14.92 -10.86
N TYR A 46 6.86 13.99 -10.12
CA TYR A 46 5.42 13.72 -10.22
C TYR A 46 4.81 13.42 -8.84
N THR A 47 3.50 13.61 -8.72
CA THR A 47 2.75 13.42 -7.48
C THR A 47 1.94 12.12 -7.53
N PRO A 48 2.21 11.12 -6.66
CA PRO A 48 1.42 9.90 -6.59
C PRO A 48 0.01 10.17 -6.06
N VAL A 49 -0.95 9.34 -6.45
CA VAL A 49 -2.37 9.52 -6.13
C VAL A 49 -2.94 8.41 -5.26
N LEU A 50 -2.23 7.29 -5.14
CA LEU A 50 -2.66 6.11 -4.42
C LEU A 50 -1.47 5.42 -3.76
N LEU A 51 -1.64 5.00 -2.52
CA LEU A 51 -0.76 4.03 -1.87
C LEU A 51 -1.40 2.65 -1.86
N GLU A 52 -0.56 1.63 -2.00
CA GLU A 52 -0.94 0.24 -1.82
C GLU A 52 0.03 -0.48 -0.89
N THR A 53 -0.44 -1.55 -0.25
CA THR A 53 0.40 -2.47 0.51
C THR A 53 -0.24 -3.85 0.56
N PHE A 54 0.60 -4.86 0.79
CA PHE A 54 0.21 -6.25 0.85
C PHE A 54 0.61 -6.85 2.18
N VAL A 55 -0.36 -7.37 2.92
CA VAL A 55 -0.14 -7.91 4.28
C VAL A 55 -0.34 -9.42 4.25
N ASP A 56 0.71 -10.16 4.57
CA ASP A 56 0.68 -11.62 4.73
C ASP A 56 -0.30 -12.00 5.86
N GLN A 57 -1.39 -12.68 5.51
CA GLN A 57 -2.48 -13.03 6.41
C GLN A 57 -2.07 -14.05 7.48
N GLU A 58 -1.09 -14.91 7.18
CA GLU A 58 -0.60 -15.92 8.12
C GLU A 58 0.21 -15.28 9.26
N ARG A 59 0.82 -14.12 8.98
CA ARG A 59 1.71 -13.44 9.92
C ARG A 59 1.07 -12.25 10.61
N TYR A 60 0.19 -11.52 9.92
CA TYR A 60 -0.30 -10.23 10.39
C TYR A 60 -1.77 -9.99 10.03
N ARG A 61 -2.49 -9.29 10.90
CA ARG A 61 -3.92 -8.93 10.71
C ARG A 61 -4.16 -7.58 10.01
N GLY A 62 -3.10 -6.89 9.60
CA GLY A 62 -3.19 -5.55 8.98
C GLY A 62 -3.79 -4.45 9.88
N THR A 63 -3.86 -4.65 11.20
CA THR A 63 -4.57 -3.76 12.13
C THR A 63 -4.10 -2.31 12.07
N CYS A 64 -2.79 -2.07 11.93
CA CYS A 64 -2.25 -0.72 11.85
C CYS A 64 -2.70 0.03 10.58
N TYR A 65 -2.87 -0.67 9.46
CA TYR A 65 -3.37 -0.09 8.21
C TYR A 65 -4.84 0.30 8.35
N LYS A 66 -5.68 -0.60 8.90
CA LYS A 66 -7.09 -0.28 9.22
C LYS A 66 -7.20 0.93 10.15
N ALA A 67 -6.39 0.95 11.22
CA ALA A 67 -6.37 2.05 12.18
C ALA A 67 -5.84 3.38 11.59
N ALA A 68 -5.09 3.33 10.48
CA ALA A 68 -4.61 4.50 9.74
C ALA A 68 -5.57 4.91 8.59
N ASN A 69 -6.79 4.37 8.54
CA ASN A 69 -7.80 4.59 7.50
C ASN A 69 -7.41 4.09 6.11
N TRP A 70 -6.60 3.04 6.03
CA TRP A 70 -6.42 2.31 4.78
C TRP A 70 -7.61 1.39 4.53
N SER A 71 -8.08 1.35 3.29
CA SER A 71 -9.22 0.54 2.86
C SER A 71 -8.74 -0.86 2.44
N TYR A 72 -9.31 -1.89 3.04
CA TYR A 72 -9.17 -3.26 2.56
C TYR A 72 -9.95 -3.42 1.24
N VAL A 73 -9.35 -4.01 0.21
CA VAL A 73 -9.97 -4.14 -1.12
C VAL A 73 -10.00 -5.58 -1.67
N GLY A 74 -9.52 -6.55 -0.90
CA GLY A 74 -9.51 -7.96 -1.27
C GLY A 74 -8.17 -8.63 -1.02
N GLU A 75 -7.98 -9.79 -1.64
CA GLU A 75 -6.85 -10.69 -1.37
C GLU A 75 -6.11 -11.05 -2.65
N THR A 76 -4.80 -11.24 -2.54
CA THR A 76 -4.03 -11.82 -3.64
C THR A 76 -4.33 -13.31 -3.78
N LYS A 77 -4.25 -13.87 -4.98
CA LYS A 77 -4.50 -15.31 -5.19
C LYS A 77 -3.40 -16.26 -4.71
N GLY A 78 -2.32 -15.77 -4.07
CA GLY A 78 -1.14 -16.61 -3.78
C GLY A 78 -0.29 -16.94 -5.01
N ARG A 79 -0.47 -16.20 -6.10
CA ARG A 79 0.27 -16.41 -7.36
C ARG A 79 1.60 -15.68 -7.38
N GLY A 80 2.69 -16.40 -7.60
CA GLY A 80 4.02 -15.82 -7.81
C GLY A 80 4.22 -15.26 -9.21
N LYS A 81 5.19 -14.34 -9.36
CA LYS A 81 5.59 -13.76 -10.66
C LYS A 81 5.91 -14.82 -11.71
N TRP A 82 6.51 -15.93 -11.28
CA TRP A 82 6.98 -17.02 -12.16
C TRP A 82 6.07 -18.25 -12.14
N ASP A 83 4.86 -18.15 -11.60
CA ASP A 83 3.91 -19.25 -11.57
C ASP A 83 3.29 -19.47 -12.97
N ARG A 84 3.97 -20.28 -13.78
CA ARG A 84 3.55 -20.64 -15.14
C ARG A 84 2.50 -21.76 -15.15
N LEU A 85 2.47 -22.57 -14.09
CA LEU A 85 1.61 -23.75 -13.96
C LEU A 85 0.30 -23.45 -13.23
N ASN A 86 0.12 -22.22 -12.73
CA ASN A 86 -1.03 -21.79 -11.93
C ASN A 86 -1.19 -22.64 -10.66
N GLU A 87 -0.08 -22.88 -9.97
CA GLU A 87 -0.06 -23.69 -8.74
C GLU A 87 -0.38 -22.87 -7.48
N TYR A 88 -0.30 -21.54 -7.53
CA TYR A 88 -0.66 -20.64 -6.43
C TYR A 88 0.05 -20.93 -5.10
N LYS A 89 1.34 -21.32 -5.16
CA LYS A 89 2.14 -21.78 -4.01
C LYS A 89 2.55 -20.70 -3.00
N LEU A 90 2.27 -19.41 -3.24
CA LEU A 90 2.68 -18.34 -2.33
C LEU A 90 1.58 -18.00 -1.33
N PRO A 91 1.94 -17.45 -0.14
CA PRO A 91 0.95 -17.00 0.83
C PRO A 91 -0.02 -15.97 0.25
N VAL A 92 -1.29 -16.09 0.66
CA VAL A 92 -2.34 -15.11 0.38
C VAL A 92 -2.09 -13.87 1.23
N LYS A 93 -2.27 -12.69 0.60
CA LYS A 93 -2.07 -11.39 1.24
C LYS A 93 -3.33 -10.56 1.14
N ASP A 94 -3.69 -9.88 2.23
CA ASP A 94 -4.63 -8.78 2.21
C ASP A 94 -4.06 -7.63 1.37
N ILE A 95 -4.92 -6.98 0.60
CA ILE A 95 -4.61 -5.78 -0.17
C ILE A 95 -5.25 -4.59 0.55
N TYR A 96 -4.43 -3.61 0.93
CA TYR A 96 -4.90 -2.35 1.48
C TYR A 96 -4.50 -1.18 0.58
N LEU A 97 -5.43 -0.26 0.36
CA LEU A 97 -5.23 0.97 -0.41
C LEU A 97 -5.45 2.21 0.45
N TYR A 98 -4.70 3.27 0.16
CA TYR A 98 -4.92 4.58 0.78
C TYR A 98 -4.89 5.68 -0.30
N PRO A 99 -6.04 6.32 -0.59
CA PRO A 99 -6.11 7.43 -1.53
C PRO A 99 -5.31 8.65 -1.03
N LEU A 100 -4.38 9.15 -1.84
CA LEU A 100 -3.67 10.42 -1.60
C LEU A 100 -4.44 11.61 -2.20
N ARG A 101 -5.34 11.34 -3.15
CA ARG A 101 -6.25 12.31 -3.79
C ARG A 101 -7.66 11.74 -3.81
N LYS A 102 -8.68 12.59 -3.65
CA LYS A 102 -10.09 12.15 -3.67
C LYS A 102 -10.50 11.53 -5.01
N ASN A 103 -10.05 12.12 -6.12
CA ASN A 103 -10.33 11.68 -7.48
C ASN A 103 -9.25 10.74 -8.06
N PHE A 104 -8.57 9.96 -7.20
CA PHE A 104 -7.50 9.06 -7.66
C PHE A 104 -7.98 8.06 -8.72
N CYS A 105 -9.21 7.55 -8.63
CA CYS A 105 -9.78 6.63 -9.61
C CYS A 105 -9.81 7.26 -11.01
N GLU A 106 -10.38 8.45 -11.16
CA GLU A 106 -10.44 9.19 -12.43
C GLU A 106 -9.04 9.46 -12.99
N ILE A 107 -8.08 9.80 -12.14
CA ILE A 107 -6.69 9.99 -12.56
C ILE A 107 -6.07 8.66 -13.03
N LEU A 108 -6.33 7.54 -12.38
CA LEU A 108 -5.74 6.25 -12.76
C LEU A 108 -6.41 5.60 -13.98
N THR A 109 -7.70 5.85 -14.19
CA THR A 109 -8.49 5.26 -15.29
C THR A 109 -8.73 6.22 -16.45
N GLY A 110 -8.40 7.49 -16.30
CA GLY A 110 -8.55 8.50 -17.35
C GLY A 110 -7.80 8.08 -18.60
N SER A 111 -8.52 8.10 -19.72
CA SER A 111 -7.93 7.99 -21.06
C SER A 111 -7.28 9.33 -21.39
N ASP A 112 -5.96 9.34 -21.57
CA ASP A 112 -5.34 10.31 -22.48
C ASP A 112 -5.64 9.90 -23.91
#